data_AF-A0A2C9VJM1-F1
#
_entry.id   AF-A0A2C9VJM1-F1
#
_cell.length_a   1.000
_cell.length_b   1.000
_cell.length_c   1.000
_cell.angle_alpha   90.00
_cell.angle_beta   90.00
_cell.angle_gamma   90.00
#
_symmetry.space_group_name_H-M   'P 1'
#
loop_
_entity.id
_entity.type
_entity.pdbx_description
1 polymer ?
#
loop_
_entity_poly.entity_id
_entity_poly.type
_entity_poly.pdbx_seq_one_letter_code
_entity_poly.pdbx_strand_id
1 'polypeptide(L)'
;MDFFFQTIKYCVANHLSKNPVYPILEYWLVKHPNILNFSWKQGETPGSSIFFLSSIVVSYLSLTYLLSRSTLVSCSPRFLKNLTAIHNIVLLSLSFVMALGCSLSIILFAPNVDYLVCFPKKTPPTGPLFFWAYIFYLSKIFEFMDTLLIILSNSVRRLTFLHVYHHATVVVMCYISLHSSQSMFPCVLVTNATVHVIMYFYYFLCAVGIRPKWKKLVTDCQILQFFSSFAIIAWIFYYHFTGAGCSGILGWCFDAVFITSLLVLFLDFHSKNYSKQKTKGN
;
A
#
# COMPACT_ATOMS: atom_id res chain seq x y z
N MET A 1 10.61 24.50 -5.97
CA MET A 1 10.50 23.03 -6.15
C MET A 1 9.92 22.67 -7.51
N ASP A 2 8.99 23.46 -8.06
CA ASP A 2 8.32 23.15 -9.32
C ASP A 2 9.23 23.11 -10.53
N PHE A 3 10.23 24.00 -10.65
CA PHE A 3 11.19 23.95 -11.75
C PHE A 3 11.91 22.60 -11.82
N PHE A 4 12.44 22.13 -10.68
CA PHE A 4 13.15 20.84 -10.60
C PHE A 4 12.22 19.65 -10.91
N PHE A 5 10.99 19.69 -10.43
CA PHE A 5 9.99 18.67 -10.72
C PHE A 5 9.60 18.64 -12.19
N GLN A 6 9.41 19.80 -12.82
CA GLN A 6 9.15 19.89 -14.26
C GLN A 6 10.36 19.41 -15.08
N THR A 7 11.59 19.74 -14.65
CA THR A 7 12.81 19.22 -15.30
C THR A 7 12.88 17.70 -15.19
N ILE A 8 12.59 17.12 -14.02
CA ILE A 8 12.53 15.66 -13.85
C ILE A 8 11.45 15.07 -14.75
N LYS A 9 10.23 15.61 -14.75
CA LYS A 9 9.15 15.14 -15.61
C LYS A 9 9.54 15.15 -17.07
N TYR A 10 10.11 16.26 -17.54
CA TYR A 10 10.56 16.41 -18.90
C TYR A 10 11.68 15.42 -19.25
N CYS A 11 12.68 15.29 -18.38
CA CYS A 11 13.79 14.35 -18.57
C CYS A 11 13.31 12.90 -18.60
N VAL A 12 12.44 12.51 -17.66
CA VAL A 12 11.86 11.17 -17.58
C VAL A 12 10.98 10.90 -18.80
N ALA A 13 10.09 11.82 -19.17
CA ALA A 13 9.24 11.68 -20.35
C ALA A 13 10.06 11.57 -21.64
N ASN A 14 11.13 12.35 -21.78
CA ASN A 14 12.03 12.31 -22.95
C ASN A 14 12.88 11.03 -22.99
N HIS A 15 13.26 10.48 -21.84
CA HIS A 15 13.93 9.18 -21.78
C HIS A 15 12.96 8.02 -22.07
N LEU A 16 11.73 8.10 -21.55
CA LEU A 16 10.68 7.11 -21.76
C LEU A 16 10.19 7.10 -23.22
N SER A 17 10.06 8.25 -23.87
CA SER A 17 9.62 8.35 -25.27
C SER A 17 10.56 7.65 -26.26
N LYS A 18 11.84 7.47 -25.90
CA LYS A 18 12.82 6.69 -26.68
C LYS A 18 12.62 5.18 -26.56
N ASN A 19 11.83 4.71 -25.60
CA ASN A 19 11.54 3.28 -25.42
C ASN A 19 10.28 2.89 -26.21
N PRO A 20 10.34 1.90 -27.11
CA PRO A 20 9.20 1.50 -27.94
C PRO A 20 8.04 0.91 -27.11
N VAL A 21 8.31 0.46 -25.88
CA VAL A 21 7.32 -0.11 -24.96
C VAL A 21 6.53 0.99 -24.22
N TYR A 22 7.06 2.21 -24.13
CA TYR A 22 6.43 3.28 -23.34
C TYR A 22 5.03 3.67 -23.82
N PRO A 23 4.73 3.87 -25.12
CA PRO A 23 3.38 4.22 -25.56
C PRO A 23 2.35 3.13 -25.22
N ILE A 24 2.76 1.86 -25.23
CA ILE A 24 1.91 0.73 -24.86
C ILE A 24 1.60 0.79 -23.36
N LEU A 25 2.62 0.99 -22.52
CA LEU A 25 2.44 1.12 -21.07
C LEU A 25 1.61 2.35 -20.70
N GLU A 26 1.87 3.48 -21.34
CA GLU A 26 1.10 4.72 -21.15
C GLU A 26 -0.37 4.51 -21.50
N TYR A 27 -0.65 3.83 -22.61
CA TYR A 27 -2.02 3.49 -23.00
C TYR A 27 -2.69 2.61 -21.95
N TRP A 28 -2.11 1.45 -21.65
CA TRP A 28 -2.76 0.45 -20.79
C TRP A 28 -2.83 0.84 -19.31
N LEU A 29 -1.88 1.64 -18.81
CA LEU A 29 -1.79 1.99 -17.40
C LEU A 29 -2.33 3.37 -17.06
N VAL A 30 -2.56 4.24 -18.06
CA VAL A 30 -2.99 5.62 -17.81
C VAL A 30 -4.12 6.04 -18.75
N LYS A 31 -3.94 5.91 -20.07
CA LYS A 31 -4.88 6.45 -21.06
C LYS A 31 -6.04 5.50 -21.41
N HIS A 32 -6.08 4.29 -20.86
CA HIS A 32 -7.16 3.36 -21.11
C HIS A 32 -8.50 3.97 -20.64
N PRO A 33 -9.60 3.87 -21.41
CA PRO A 33 -10.86 4.55 -21.09
C PRO A 33 -11.39 4.28 -19.68
N ASN A 34 -11.26 3.04 -19.20
CA ASN A 34 -11.66 2.66 -17.83
C ASN A 34 -10.84 3.35 -16.73
N ILE A 35 -9.61 3.75 -17.03
CA ILE A 35 -8.70 4.44 -16.09
C ILE A 35 -8.93 5.95 -16.16
N LEU A 36 -9.00 6.51 -17.38
CA LEU A 36 -9.25 7.95 -17.59
C LEU A 36 -10.60 8.39 -17.05
N ASN A 37 -11.64 7.61 -17.32
CA ASN A 37 -13.02 7.95 -16.93
C ASN A 37 -13.40 7.37 -15.56
N PHE A 38 -12.42 6.86 -14.80
CA PHE A 38 -12.70 6.33 -13.47
C PHE A 38 -13.23 7.44 -12.55
N SER A 39 -14.26 7.11 -11.77
CA SER A 39 -14.82 7.98 -10.76
C SER A 39 -15.18 7.14 -9.54
N TRP A 40 -14.63 7.52 -8.39
CA TRP A 40 -15.03 6.94 -7.11
C TRP A 40 -16.34 7.58 -6.65
N LYS A 41 -17.39 6.76 -6.55
CA LYS A 41 -18.71 7.18 -6.09
C LYS A 41 -19.21 6.23 -5.02
N GLN A 42 -19.49 6.77 -3.85
CA GLN A 42 -19.96 5.99 -2.70
C GLN A 42 -21.31 5.33 -3.01
N GLY A 43 -21.38 4.01 -2.85
CA GLY A 43 -22.59 3.21 -3.10
C GLY A 43 -22.75 2.75 -4.55
N GLU A 44 -22.09 3.37 -5.53
CA GLU A 44 -22.10 2.95 -6.94
C GLU A 44 -20.85 2.13 -7.28
N THR A 45 -19.66 2.63 -6.93
CA THR A 45 -18.41 1.92 -7.20
C THR A 45 -18.37 0.63 -6.37
N PRO A 46 -18.01 -0.53 -6.96
CA PRO A 46 -17.93 -1.77 -6.20
C PRO A 46 -17.03 -1.62 -4.96
N GLY A 47 -17.54 -2.07 -3.81
CA GLY A 47 -16.81 -1.99 -2.54
C GLY A 47 -16.67 -0.60 -1.91
N SER A 48 -17.40 0.40 -2.41
CA SER A 48 -17.40 1.78 -1.89
C SER A 48 -18.44 2.07 -0.82
N SER A 49 -19.34 1.13 -0.51
CA SER A 49 -20.34 1.33 0.55
C SER A 49 -19.72 1.11 1.93
N ILE A 50 -20.14 1.90 2.92
CA ILE A 50 -19.71 1.75 4.32
C ILE A 50 -20.12 0.37 4.86
N PHE A 51 -21.28 -0.12 4.45
CA PHE A 51 -21.75 -1.46 4.80
C PHE A 51 -20.81 -2.55 4.28
N PHE A 52 -20.32 -2.43 3.05
CA PHE A 52 -19.35 -3.38 2.51
C PHE A 52 -18.03 -3.34 3.29
N LEU A 53 -17.49 -2.14 3.53
CA LEU A 53 -16.25 -1.97 4.29
C LEU A 53 -16.36 -2.58 5.70
N SER A 54 -17.40 -2.21 6.44
CA SER A 54 -17.63 -2.70 7.79
C SER A 54 -17.83 -4.21 7.81
N SER A 55 -18.60 -4.77 6.87
CA SER A 55 -18.80 -6.22 6.73
C SER A 55 -17.48 -6.95 6.45
N ILE A 56 -16.61 -6.40 5.58
CA ILE A 56 -15.29 -6.98 5.29
C ILE A 56 -14.36 -6.95 6.50
N VAL A 57 -14.31 -5.84 7.23
CA VAL A 57 -13.44 -5.74 8.42
C VAL A 57 -13.95 -6.66 9.54
N VAL A 58 -15.25 -6.67 9.80
CA VAL A 58 -15.85 -7.54 10.82
C VAL A 58 -15.68 -9.00 10.46
N SER A 59 -15.92 -9.38 9.20
CA SER A 59 -15.70 -10.76 8.75
C SER A 59 -14.22 -11.16 8.83
N TYR A 60 -13.28 -10.30 8.44
CA TYR A 60 -11.85 -10.55 8.59
C TYR A 60 -11.45 -10.81 10.04
N LEU A 61 -11.87 -9.94 10.97
CA LEU A 61 -11.56 -10.07 12.39
C LEU A 61 -12.20 -11.32 13.01
N SER A 62 -13.48 -11.56 12.69
CA SER A 62 -14.22 -12.72 13.18
C SER A 62 -13.60 -14.02 12.67
N LEU A 63 -13.32 -14.10 11.37
CA LEU A 63 -12.70 -15.26 10.74
C LEU A 63 -11.29 -15.51 11.29
N THR A 64 -10.47 -14.47 11.42
CA THR A 64 -9.12 -14.56 12.01
C THR A 64 -9.20 -15.09 13.44
N TYR A 65 -10.11 -14.55 14.26
CA TYR A 65 -10.31 -14.99 15.64
C TYR A 65 -10.78 -16.45 15.73
N LEU A 66 -11.83 -16.82 14.98
CA LEU A 66 -12.39 -18.17 14.99
C LEU A 66 -11.40 -19.22 14.48
N LEU A 67 -10.73 -18.95 13.36
CA LEU A 67 -9.74 -19.86 12.78
C LEU A 67 -8.49 -19.96 13.65
N SER A 68 -8.08 -18.88 14.34
CA SER A 68 -6.91 -18.94 15.24
C SER A 68 -7.13 -19.80 16.48
N ARG A 69 -8.38 -20.00 16.91
CA ARG A 69 -8.75 -20.83 18.06
C ARG A 69 -9.15 -22.25 17.70
N SER A 70 -9.54 -22.46 16.44
CA SER A 70 -9.90 -23.78 15.94
C SER A 70 -8.65 -24.64 15.74
N THR A 71 -8.70 -25.90 16.15
CA THR A 71 -7.71 -26.92 15.75
C THR A 71 -7.97 -27.30 14.30
N LEU A 72 -7.38 -26.55 13.37
CA LEU A 72 -7.51 -26.83 11.95
C LEU A 72 -6.69 -28.05 11.56
N VAL A 73 -7.31 -28.95 10.79
CA VAL A 73 -6.60 -30.06 10.15
C VAL A 73 -5.55 -29.46 9.22
N SER A 74 -4.27 -29.75 9.45
CA SER A 74 -3.17 -29.23 8.66
C SER A 74 -3.36 -29.63 7.19
N CYS A 75 -3.55 -28.64 6.30
CA CYS A 75 -3.50 -28.90 4.86
C CYS A 75 -2.12 -29.46 4.48
N SER A 76 -2.06 -30.16 3.34
CA SER A 76 -0.80 -30.75 2.90
C SER A 76 0.27 -29.65 2.72
N PRO A 77 1.49 -29.81 3.28
CA PRO A 77 2.50 -28.77 3.26
C PRO A 77 2.90 -28.33 1.84
N ARG A 78 2.82 -29.24 0.87
CA ARG A 78 3.12 -28.96 -0.54
C ARG A 78 2.05 -28.07 -1.19
N PHE A 79 0.77 -28.35 -0.91
CA PHE A 79 -0.33 -27.52 -1.42
C PHE A 79 -0.25 -26.10 -0.87
N LEU A 80 -0.03 -25.96 0.45
CA LEU A 80 0.10 -24.63 1.08
C LEU A 80 1.29 -23.84 0.54
N LYS A 81 2.44 -24.49 0.30
CA LYS A 81 3.60 -23.83 -0.33
C LYS A 81 3.29 -23.33 -1.73
N ASN A 82 2.66 -24.15 -2.57
CA ASN A 82 2.28 -23.76 -3.92
C ASN A 82 1.27 -22.61 -3.91
N LEU A 83 0.24 -22.70 -3.07
CA LEU A 83 -0.76 -21.66 -2.91
C LEU A 83 -0.12 -20.34 -2.43
N THR A 84 0.78 -20.42 -1.45
CA THR A 84 1.53 -19.26 -0.96
C THR A 84 2.42 -18.67 -2.05
N ALA A 85 3.11 -19.49 -2.85
CA ALA A 85 3.93 -19.01 -3.96
C ALA A 85 3.09 -18.28 -5.03
N ILE A 86 1.94 -18.86 -5.42
CA ILE A 86 0.99 -18.25 -6.35
C ILE A 86 0.43 -16.94 -5.80
N HIS A 87 0.07 -16.91 -4.53
CA HIS A 87 -0.42 -15.70 -3.88
C HIS A 87 0.63 -14.57 -3.89
N ASN A 88 1.87 -14.90 -3.50
CA ASN A 88 2.96 -13.92 -3.48
C ASN A 88 3.33 -13.42 -4.88
N ILE A 89 3.31 -14.25 -5.92
CA ILE A 89 3.62 -13.78 -7.29
C ILE A 89 2.50 -12.89 -7.85
N VAL A 90 1.24 -13.17 -7.50
CA VAL A 90 0.11 -12.29 -7.84
C VAL A 90 0.26 -10.94 -7.15
N LEU A 91 0.52 -10.92 -5.84
CA LEU A 91 0.71 -9.66 -5.09
C LEU A 91 1.97 -8.89 -5.52
N LEU A 92 3.05 -9.59 -5.87
CA LEU A 92 4.24 -8.99 -6.48
C LEU A 92 3.88 -8.26 -7.78
N SER A 93 3.18 -8.96 -8.67
CA SER A 93 2.80 -8.42 -9.98
C SER A 93 1.82 -7.25 -9.85
N LEU A 94 0.82 -7.39 -8.98
CA LEU A 94 -0.14 -6.33 -8.68
C LEU A 94 0.56 -5.10 -8.10
N SER A 95 1.46 -5.28 -7.13
CA SER A 95 2.23 -4.18 -6.53
C SER A 95 3.10 -3.46 -7.55
N PHE A 96 3.74 -4.21 -8.46
CA PHE A 96 4.56 -3.64 -9.52
C PHE A 96 3.71 -2.81 -10.50
N VAL A 97 2.58 -3.35 -10.94
CA VAL A 97 1.66 -2.66 -11.85
C VAL A 97 1.08 -1.40 -11.21
N MET A 98 0.68 -1.45 -9.93
CA MET A 98 0.21 -0.27 -9.19
C MET A 98 1.29 0.79 -9.05
N ALA A 99 2.52 0.41 -8.68
CA ALA A 99 3.63 1.35 -8.55
C ALA A 99 3.95 2.03 -9.88
N LEU A 100 4.02 1.27 -10.98
CA LEU A 100 4.29 1.79 -12.31
C LEU A 100 3.16 2.68 -12.82
N GLY A 101 1.91 2.19 -12.76
CA GLY A 101 0.74 2.90 -13.27
C GLY A 101 0.45 4.20 -12.51
N CYS A 102 0.58 4.19 -11.18
CA CYS A 102 0.40 5.39 -10.38
C CYS A 102 1.55 6.40 -10.62
N SER A 103 2.80 5.94 -10.73
CA SER A 103 3.94 6.81 -11.06
C SER A 103 3.79 7.48 -12.42
N LEU A 104 3.38 6.73 -13.45
CA LEU A 104 3.09 7.28 -14.77
C LEU A 104 1.92 8.28 -14.72
N SER A 105 0.86 7.96 -13.97
CA SER A 105 -0.27 8.87 -13.76
C SER A 105 0.16 10.18 -13.09
N ILE A 106 1.05 10.12 -12.09
CA ILE A 106 1.64 11.31 -11.46
C ILE A 106 2.43 12.14 -12.47
N ILE A 107 3.28 11.49 -13.28
CA ILE A 107 4.11 12.18 -14.29
C ILE A 107 3.24 12.87 -15.33
N LEU A 108 2.13 12.25 -15.75
CA LEU A 108 1.31 12.76 -16.86
C LEU A 108 0.20 13.72 -16.43
N PHE A 109 -0.42 13.52 -15.26
CA PHE A 109 -1.63 14.26 -14.85
C PHE A 109 -1.40 15.28 -13.74
N ALA A 110 -0.31 15.19 -12.97
CA ALA A 110 -0.07 16.16 -11.91
C ALA A 110 0.57 17.44 -12.48
N PRO A 111 -0.08 18.61 -12.50
CA PRO A 111 0.51 19.79 -13.12
C PRO A 111 1.80 20.22 -12.43
N ASN A 112 1.83 20.27 -11.10
CA ASN A 112 2.96 20.73 -10.29
C ASN A 112 3.14 19.89 -9.01
N VAL A 113 4.22 20.11 -8.25
CA VAL A 113 4.44 19.42 -6.96
C VAL A 113 3.34 19.82 -5.99
N ASP A 114 2.95 21.09 -5.98
CA ASP A 114 1.90 21.60 -5.12
C ASP A 114 0.58 20.86 -5.30
N TYR A 115 0.25 20.42 -6.52
CA TYR A 115 -0.96 19.62 -6.77
C TYR A 115 -0.85 18.23 -6.14
N LEU A 116 0.32 17.59 -6.15
CA LEU A 116 0.51 16.31 -5.47
C LEU A 116 0.43 16.46 -3.95
N VAL A 117 1.04 17.53 -3.43
CA VAL A 117 1.12 17.82 -1.99
C VAL A 117 -0.24 18.22 -1.43
N CYS A 118 -0.98 19.05 -2.15
CA CYS A 118 -2.22 19.65 -1.71
C CYS A 118 -3.22 19.68 -2.85
N PHE A 119 -4.13 18.70 -2.88
CA PHE A 119 -5.26 18.79 -3.81
C PHE A 119 -6.14 19.98 -3.39
N PRO A 120 -6.56 20.82 -4.35
CA PRO A 120 -7.56 21.85 -4.09
C PRO A 120 -8.77 21.29 -3.36
N LYS A 121 -9.35 22.08 -2.46
CA LYS A 121 -10.60 21.67 -1.79
C LYS A 121 -11.66 21.37 -2.85
N LYS A 122 -12.39 20.26 -2.67
CA LYS A 122 -13.42 19.76 -3.59
C LYS A 122 -12.90 19.17 -4.90
N THR A 123 -11.63 18.77 -4.99
CA THR A 123 -11.17 17.92 -6.10
C THR A 123 -12.03 16.66 -6.15
N PRO A 124 -12.72 16.39 -7.26
CA PRO A 124 -13.50 15.17 -7.40
C PRO A 124 -12.55 13.96 -7.49
N PRO A 125 -12.88 12.81 -6.88
CA PRO A 125 -12.04 11.62 -6.92
C PRO A 125 -12.18 10.90 -8.27
N THR A 126 -11.70 11.55 -9.34
CA THR A 126 -11.80 11.11 -10.73
C THR A 126 -10.46 11.08 -11.44
N GLY A 127 -10.33 10.13 -12.37
CA GLY A 127 -9.18 10.00 -13.25
C GLY A 127 -8.14 8.97 -12.77
N PRO A 128 -6.98 8.92 -13.45
CA PRO A 128 -6.02 7.82 -13.30
C PRO A 128 -5.44 7.66 -11.90
N LEU A 129 -5.20 8.77 -11.19
CA LEU A 129 -4.67 8.74 -9.82
C LEU A 129 -5.65 8.03 -8.86
N PHE A 130 -6.94 8.30 -8.99
CA PHE A 130 -7.99 7.70 -8.16
C PHE A 130 -8.30 6.27 -8.59
N PHE A 131 -8.13 5.94 -9.87
CA PHE A 131 -8.20 4.54 -10.33
C PHE A 131 -7.16 3.68 -9.63
N TRP A 132 -5.89 4.09 -9.65
CA TRP A 132 -4.82 3.34 -8.98
C TRP A 132 -4.99 3.30 -7.47
N ALA A 133 -5.46 4.39 -6.86
CA ALA A 133 -5.87 4.43 -5.46
C ALA A 133 -6.97 3.40 -5.13
N TYR A 134 -7.94 3.22 -6.02
CA TYR A 134 -8.99 2.21 -5.88
C TYR A 134 -8.45 0.78 -6.02
N ILE A 135 -7.59 0.52 -7.00
CA ILE A 135 -6.92 -0.78 -7.14
C ILE A 135 -6.08 -1.10 -5.90
N PHE A 136 -5.41 -0.10 -5.34
CA PHE A 136 -4.66 -0.24 -4.08
C PHE A 136 -5.57 -0.56 -2.89
N TYR A 137 -6.73 0.09 -2.76
CA TYR A 137 -7.73 -0.29 -1.76
C TYR A 137 -8.17 -1.75 -1.90
N LEU A 138 -8.48 -2.20 -3.12
CA LEU A 138 -8.83 -3.60 -3.38
C LEU A 138 -7.67 -4.56 -3.08
N SER A 139 -6.42 -4.16 -3.36
CA SER A 139 -5.25 -4.98 -3.06
C SER A 139 -5.15 -5.25 -1.56
N LYS A 140 -5.46 -4.28 -0.69
CA LYS A 140 -5.43 -4.48 0.77
C LYS A 140 -6.46 -5.48 1.26
N ILE A 141 -7.61 -5.56 0.61
CA ILE A 141 -8.60 -6.62 0.88
C ILE A 141 -8.03 -7.99 0.44
N PHE A 142 -7.37 -8.04 -0.73
CA PHE A 142 -6.75 -9.27 -1.22
C PHE A 142 -5.60 -9.76 -0.31
N GLU A 143 -4.85 -8.84 0.30
CA GLU A 143 -3.81 -9.13 1.30
C GLU A 143 -4.35 -9.81 2.58
N PHE A 144 -5.68 -9.85 2.82
CA PHE A 144 -6.24 -10.63 3.93
C PHE A 144 -5.95 -12.13 3.80
N MET A 145 -5.74 -12.60 2.57
CA MET A 145 -5.33 -13.98 2.30
C MET A 145 -3.97 -14.31 2.92
N ASP A 146 -3.06 -13.34 3.13
CA ASP A 146 -1.80 -13.55 3.87
C ASP A 146 -2.09 -14.08 5.29
N THR A 147 -3.11 -13.50 5.94
CA THR A 147 -3.53 -13.92 7.29
C THR A 147 -4.09 -15.35 7.27
N LEU A 148 -4.91 -15.67 6.26
CA LEU A 148 -5.47 -17.01 6.09
C LEU A 148 -4.37 -18.05 5.84
N LEU A 149 -3.41 -17.76 4.97
CA LEU A 149 -2.27 -18.64 4.69
C LEU A 149 -1.40 -18.85 5.93
N ILE A 150 -1.18 -17.81 6.75
CA ILE A 150 -0.47 -17.93 8.02
C ILE A 150 -1.21 -18.89 8.97
N ILE A 151 -2.52 -18.74 9.12
CA ILE A 151 -3.34 -19.59 9.99
C ILE A 151 -3.35 -21.04 9.48
N LEU A 152 -3.58 -21.25 8.18
CA LEU A 152 -3.59 -22.58 7.56
C LEU A 152 -2.22 -23.28 7.64
N SER A 153 -1.13 -22.50 7.63
CA SER A 153 0.22 -23.04 7.85
C SER A 153 0.53 -23.40 9.31
N ASN A 154 -0.44 -23.26 10.22
CA ASN A 154 -0.29 -23.43 11.67
C ASN A 154 0.84 -22.57 12.27
N SER A 155 1.17 -21.44 11.61
CA SER A 155 2.27 -20.58 12.03
C SER A 155 1.80 -19.47 12.96
N VAL A 156 1.27 -19.85 14.13
CA VAL A 156 0.71 -18.92 15.13
C VAL A 156 1.72 -17.84 15.55
N ARG A 157 3.03 -18.16 15.55
CA ARG A 157 4.09 -17.18 15.83
C ARG A 157 4.17 -16.03 14.82
N ARG A 158 3.69 -16.22 13.59
CA ARG A 158 3.65 -15.17 12.55
C ARG A 158 2.37 -14.34 12.64
N LEU A 159 1.29 -14.89 13.19
CA LEU A 159 0.04 -14.18 13.43
C LEU A 159 0.18 -13.29 14.68
N THR A 160 0.86 -12.16 14.50
CA THR A 160 1.06 -11.17 15.57
C THR A 160 -0.11 -10.21 15.65
N PHE A 161 -0.29 -9.56 16.80
CA PHE A 161 -1.24 -8.44 16.95
C PHE A 161 -0.97 -7.35 15.90
N LEU A 162 0.30 -7.01 15.67
CA LEU A 162 0.72 -6.02 14.67
C LEU A 162 0.20 -6.38 13.27
N HIS A 163 0.30 -7.66 12.87
CA HIS A 163 -0.19 -8.13 11.57
C HIS A 163 -1.69 -7.90 11.42
N VAL A 164 -2.49 -8.41 12.36
CA VAL A 164 -3.96 -8.32 12.29
C VAL A 164 -4.43 -6.87 12.39
N TYR A 165 -3.83 -6.08 13.28
CA TYR A 165 -4.11 -4.66 13.44
C TYR A 165 -3.81 -3.89 12.14
N HIS A 166 -2.62 -4.10 11.56
CA HIS A 166 -2.22 -3.46 10.31
C HIS A 166 -3.19 -3.75 9.17
N HIS A 167 -3.50 -5.03 8.91
CA HIS A 167 -4.38 -5.40 7.81
C HIS A 167 -5.81 -4.87 8.00
N ALA A 168 -6.37 -4.96 9.21
CA ALA A 168 -7.71 -4.42 9.47
C ALA A 168 -7.79 -2.91 9.25
N THR A 169 -6.80 -2.15 9.73
CA THR A 169 -6.85 -0.69 9.72
C THR A 169 -6.38 -0.07 8.40
N VAL A 170 -5.43 -0.68 7.67
CA VAL A 170 -4.96 -0.14 6.38
C VAL A 170 -6.07 -0.12 5.32
N VAL A 171 -7.00 -1.09 5.35
CA VAL A 171 -8.18 -1.09 4.46
C VAL A 171 -9.10 0.08 4.76
N VAL A 172 -9.32 0.38 6.05
CA VAL A 172 -10.12 1.54 6.49
C VAL A 172 -9.44 2.85 6.10
N MET A 173 -8.13 2.94 6.31
CA MET A 173 -7.30 4.08 5.90
C MET A 173 -7.45 4.37 4.40
N CYS A 174 -7.32 3.34 3.55
CA CYS A 174 -7.48 3.48 2.10
C CYS A 174 -8.88 3.94 1.71
N TYR A 175 -9.93 3.42 2.37
CA TYR A 175 -11.30 3.84 2.12
C TYR A 175 -11.52 5.33 2.44
N ILE A 176 -11.07 5.77 3.62
CA ILE A 176 -11.19 7.17 4.05
C ILE A 176 -10.40 8.08 3.09
N SER A 177 -9.19 7.66 2.71
CA SER A 177 -8.34 8.40 1.76
C SER A 177 -9.01 8.58 0.39
N LEU A 178 -9.61 7.52 -0.16
CA LEU A 178 -10.36 7.57 -1.43
C LEU A 178 -11.61 8.45 -1.32
N HIS A 179 -12.42 8.24 -0.28
CA HIS A 179 -13.67 8.94 -0.11
C HIS A 179 -13.46 10.45 0.12
N SER A 180 -12.43 10.82 0.86
CA SER A 180 -12.11 12.22 1.18
C SER A 180 -11.25 12.93 0.12
N SER A 181 -10.93 12.25 -0.98
CA SER A 181 -9.99 12.73 -2.00
C SER A 181 -8.70 13.26 -1.37
N GLN A 182 -8.08 12.41 -0.54
CA GLN A 182 -6.98 12.82 0.31
C GLN A 182 -5.75 13.18 -0.53
N SER A 183 -5.24 14.40 -0.30
CA SER A 183 -3.99 14.89 -0.90
C SER A 183 -2.84 13.92 -0.60
N MET A 184 -1.77 13.83 -1.40
CA MET A 184 -0.61 12.92 -1.22
C MET A 184 -0.86 11.41 -1.08
N PHE A 185 -2.12 10.93 -1.07
CA PHE A 185 -2.41 9.50 -1.07
C PHE A 185 -1.74 8.74 -2.24
N PRO A 186 -1.68 9.27 -3.48
CA PRO A 186 -0.93 8.64 -4.57
C PRO A 186 0.57 8.47 -4.28
N CYS A 187 1.18 9.40 -3.55
CA CYS A 187 2.60 9.27 -3.16
C CYS A 187 2.80 8.16 -2.14
N VAL A 188 1.92 8.06 -1.14
CA VAL A 188 1.93 6.97 -0.14
C VAL A 188 1.68 5.63 -0.80
N LEU A 189 0.78 5.57 -1.79
CA LEU A 189 0.53 4.39 -2.60
C LEU A 189 1.79 3.93 -3.32
N VAL A 190 2.45 4.83 -4.06
CA VAL A 190 3.65 4.46 -4.83
C VAL A 190 4.74 3.94 -3.90
N THR A 191 5.03 4.63 -2.79
CA THR A 191 6.06 4.18 -1.84
C THR A 191 5.71 2.83 -1.22
N ASN A 192 4.45 2.61 -0.81
CA ASN A 192 4.02 1.33 -0.27
C ASN A 192 4.08 0.21 -1.31
N ALA A 193 3.57 0.45 -2.53
CA ALA A 193 3.58 -0.53 -3.60
C ALA A 193 5.01 -0.93 -3.99
N THR A 194 5.95 0.02 -4.05
CA THR A 194 7.38 -0.29 -4.29
C THR A 194 7.98 -1.16 -3.18
N VAL A 195 7.69 -0.88 -1.92
CA VAL A 195 8.17 -1.72 -0.81
C VAL A 195 7.50 -3.10 -0.82
N HIS A 196 6.21 -3.17 -1.18
CA HIS A 196 5.48 -4.42 -1.33
C HIS A 196 6.05 -5.28 -2.47
N VAL A 197 6.54 -4.70 -3.57
CA VAL A 197 7.29 -5.45 -4.60
C VAL A 197 8.50 -6.16 -3.97
N ILE A 198 9.31 -5.44 -3.17
CA ILE A 198 10.50 -6.02 -2.53
C ILE A 198 10.11 -7.13 -1.54
N MET A 199 9.08 -6.88 -0.71
CA MET A 199 8.60 -7.81 0.31
C MET A 199 8.00 -9.08 -0.31
N TYR A 200 7.07 -8.96 -1.27
CA TYR A 200 6.43 -10.12 -1.89
C TYR A 200 7.39 -10.91 -2.77
N PHE A 201 8.38 -10.25 -3.37
CA PHE A 201 9.48 -10.97 -4.03
C PHE A 201 10.27 -11.82 -3.02
N TYR A 202 10.62 -11.26 -1.86
CA TYR A 202 11.27 -12.01 -0.79
C TYR A 202 10.42 -13.21 -0.31
N TYR A 203 9.12 -13.03 -0.11
CA TYR A 203 8.22 -14.10 0.32
C TYR A 203 7.99 -15.16 -0.76
N PHE A 204 7.90 -14.76 -2.02
CA PHE A 204 7.87 -15.69 -3.15
C PHE A 204 9.12 -16.58 -3.17
N LEU A 205 10.31 -15.99 -3.04
CA LEU A 205 11.57 -16.75 -2.97
C LEU A 205 11.56 -17.73 -1.79
N CYS A 206 11.09 -17.30 -0.62
CA CYS A 206 10.93 -18.17 0.55
C CYS A 206 9.95 -19.32 0.32
N ALA A 207 8.85 -19.08 -0.42
CA ALA A 207 7.84 -20.09 -0.72
C ALA A 207 8.36 -21.17 -1.69
N VAL A 208 9.19 -20.79 -2.66
CA VAL A 208 9.84 -21.75 -3.59
C VAL A 208 11.06 -22.46 -2.98
N GLY A 209 11.42 -22.14 -1.74
CA GLY A 209 12.48 -22.82 -0.98
C GLY A 209 13.82 -22.09 -0.95
N ILE A 210 13.95 -20.94 -1.60
CA ILE A 210 15.14 -20.10 -1.55
C ILE A 210 15.08 -19.26 -0.26
N ARG A 211 16.16 -19.19 0.51
CA ARG A 211 16.22 -18.38 1.74
C ARG A 211 17.20 -17.21 1.57
N PRO A 212 16.74 -16.04 1.11
CA PRO A 212 17.64 -14.91 0.89
C PRO A 212 18.17 -14.35 2.22
N LYS A 213 19.46 -14.01 2.26
CA LYS A 213 20.13 -13.46 3.46
C LYS A 213 19.74 -12.01 3.75
N TRP A 214 19.14 -11.32 2.80
CA TRP A 214 18.76 -9.89 2.88
C TRP A 214 17.38 -9.65 3.51
N LYS A 215 16.92 -10.54 4.41
CA LYS A 215 15.67 -10.33 5.17
C LYS A 215 15.66 -8.98 5.91
N LYS A 216 16.81 -8.60 6.49
CA LYS A 216 16.95 -7.35 7.22
C LYS A 216 16.71 -6.13 6.33
N LEU A 217 17.23 -6.15 5.10
CA LEU A 217 17.02 -5.08 4.12
C LEU A 217 15.53 -4.85 3.84
N VAL A 218 14.72 -5.91 3.77
CA VAL A 218 13.26 -5.80 3.59
C VAL A 218 12.63 -5.02 4.75
N THR A 219 13.01 -5.37 5.99
CA THR A 219 12.51 -4.66 7.19
C THR A 219 13.00 -3.21 7.23
N ASP A 220 14.26 -2.95 6.86
CA ASP A 220 14.81 -1.60 6.80
C ASP A 220 14.07 -0.74 5.76
N CYS A 221 13.73 -1.29 4.59
CA CYS A 221 12.89 -0.62 3.59
C CYS A 221 11.48 -0.30 4.11
N GLN A 222 10.85 -1.21 4.85
CA GLN A 222 9.53 -0.97 5.47
C GLN A 222 9.59 0.13 6.53
N ILE A 223 10.64 0.16 7.35
CA ILE A 223 10.84 1.22 8.35
C ILE A 223 11.05 2.57 7.66
N LEU A 224 11.87 2.61 6.61
CA LEU A 224 12.11 3.83 5.82
C LEU A 224 10.82 4.35 5.17
N GLN A 225 9.92 3.45 4.72
CA GLN A 225 8.60 3.81 4.21
C GLN A 225 7.76 4.54 5.25
N PHE A 226 7.77 4.09 6.51
CA PHE A 226 7.02 4.79 7.57
C PHE A 226 7.60 6.18 7.82
N PHE A 227 8.92 6.33 7.87
CA PHE A 227 9.57 7.64 8.01
C PHE A 227 9.22 8.59 6.86
N SER A 228 9.20 8.11 5.61
CA SER A 228 8.80 8.94 4.48
C SER A 228 7.33 9.33 4.56
N SER A 229 6.43 8.44 5.01
CA SER A 229 5.04 8.79 5.28
C SER A 229 4.89 9.87 6.35
N PHE A 230 5.69 9.87 7.42
CA PHE A 230 5.67 10.96 8.41
C PHE A 230 6.13 12.29 7.82
N ALA A 231 7.19 12.28 6.99
CA ALA A 231 7.64 13.48 6.33
C ALA A 231 6.55 14.07 5.42
N ILE A 232 5.81 13.21 4.71
CA ILE A 232 4.65 13.60 3.90
C ILE A 232 3.55 14.22 4.76
N ILE A 233 3.19 13.57 5.89
CA ILE A 233 2.19 14.09 6.84
C ILE A 233 2.59 15.48 7.33
N ALA A 234 3.84 15.63 7.80
CA ALA A 234 4.34 16.90 8.32
C ALA A 234 4.28 18.01 7.28
N TRP A 235 4.61 17.69 6.02
CA TRP A 235 4.57 18.65 4.92
C TRP A 235 3.15 19.13 4.63
N ILE A 236 2.17 18.24 4.70
CA ILE A 236 0.75 18.59 4.48
C ILE A 236 0.21 19.44 5.61
N PHE A 237 0.54 19.11 6.86
CA PHE A 237 0.17 19.95 8.00
C PHE A 237 0.75 21.36 7.86
N TYR A 238 2.00 21.49 7.44
CA TYR A 238 2.60 22.80 7.13
C TYR A 238 1.76 23.56 6.10
N TYR A 239 1.49 22.99 4.92
CA TYR A 239 0.67 23.63 3.89
C TYR A 239 -0.77 23.92 4.33
N HIS A 240 -1.34 23.09 5.19
CA HIS A 240 -2.69 23.30 5.71
C HIS A 240 -2.75 24.55 6.60
N PHE A 241 -1.74 24.76 7.46
CA PHE A 241 -1.69 25.90 8.36
C PHE A 241 -1.17 27.19 7.70
N THR A 242 -0.32 27.08 6.67
CA THR A 242 0.24 28.27 5.99
C THR A 242 -0.48 28.63 4.69
N GLY A 243 -1.34 27.77 4.16
CA GLY A 243 -2.00 27.93 2.86
C GLY A 243 -3.54 27.96 2.93
N ALA A 244 -4.19 27.77 1.78
CA ALA A 244 -5.65 27.80 1.65
C ALA A 244 -6.37 26.53 2.20
N GLY A 245 -5.60 25.58 2.73
CA GLY A 245 -6.05 24.27 3.21
C GLY A 245 -6.26 23.23 2.11
N CYS A 246 -5.86 21.98 2.38
CA CYS A 246 -5.91 20.86 1.42
C CYS A 246 -7.16 19.97 1.60
N SER A 247 -7.51 19.21 0.54
CA SER A 247 -8.57 18.19 0.61
C SER A 247 -8.16 17.00 1.49
N GLY A 248 -9.13 16.47 2.24
CA GLY A 248 -8.98 15.25 3.05
C GLY A 248 -8.39 15.43 4.45
N ILE A 249 -8.51 16.62 5.07
CA ILE A 249 -7.90 16.91 6.39
C ILE A 249 -8.31 15.94 7.50
N LEU A 250 -9.59 15.50 7.53
CA LEU A 250 -10.05 14.53 8.52
C LEU A 250 -9.42 13.14 8.31
N GLY A 251 -9.20 12.74 7.06
CA GLY A 251 -8.45 11.53 6.73
C GLY A 251 -7.00 11.62 7.17
N TRP A 252 -6.37 12.79 6.97
CA TRP A 252 -5.01 13.04 7.45
C TRP A 252 -4.84 12.93 8.97
N CYS A 253 -5.80 13.40 9.75
CA CYS A 253 -5.77 13.23 11.20
C CYS A 253 -5.86 11.75 11.61
N PHE A 254 -6.74 10.98 10.96
CA PHE A 254 -6.84 9.54 11.17
C PHE A 254 -5.54 8.83 10.81
N ASP A 255 -4.98 9.15 9.64
CA ASP A 255 -3.73 8.57 9.13
C ASP A 255 -2.55 8.90 10.02
N ALA A 256 -2.45 10.12 10.54
CA ALA A 256 -1.38 10.52 11.45
C ALA A 256 -1.40 9.66 12.73
N VAL A 257 -2.57 9.49 13.35
CA VAL A 257 -2.73 8.64 14.53
C VAL A 257 -2.40 7.18 14.20
N PHE A 258 -2.92 6.68 13.08
CA PHE A 258 -2.71 5.30 12.66
C PHE A 258 -1.24 5.00 12.33
N ILE A 259 -0.59 5.82 11.50
CA ILE A 259 0.82 5.64 11.12
C ILE A 259 1.73 5.77 12.35
N THR A 260 1.41 6.66 13.30
CA THR A 260 2.07 6.73 14.62
C THR A 260 1.98 5.43 15.39
N SER A 261 0.78 4.87 15.51
CA SER A 261 0.61 3.59 16.19
C SER A 261 1.41 2.48 15.52
N LEU A 262 1.38 2.38 14.17
CA LEU A 262 2.12 1.37 13.43
C LEU A 262 3.63 1.49 13.62
N LEU A 263 4.18 2.72 13.56
CA LEU A 263 5.62 2.93 13.76
C LEU A 263 6.06 2.41 15.13
N VAL A 264 5.30 2.72 16.19
CA VAL A 264 5.60 2.25 17.54
C VAL A 264 5.60 0.71 17.59
N LEU A 265 4.61 0.05 16.99
CA LEU A 265 4.55 -1.41 16.94
C LEU A 265 5.68 -2.02 16.11
N PHE A 266 6.07 -1.41 14.99
CA PHE A 266 7.18 -1.88 14.17
C PHE A 266 8.53 -1.72 14.87
N LEU A 267 8.74 -0.62 15.60
CA LEU A 267 9.93 -0.40 16.41
C LEU A 267 10.03 -1.42 17.55
N ASP A 268 8.92 -1.72 18.24
CA ASP A 268 8.85 -2.76 19.25
C ASP A 268 9.17 -4.16 18.67
N PHE A 269 8.58 -4.50 17.52
CA PHE A 269 8.87 -5.74 16.81
C PHE A 269 10.34 -5.83 16.39
N HIS A 270 10.91 -4.76 15.83
CA HIS A 270 12.31 -4.73 15.43
C HIS A 270 13.24 -4.90 16.63
N SER A 271 12.99 -4.17 17.73
CA SER A 271 13.77 -4.30 18.96
C SER A 271 13.73 -5.71 19.53
N LYS A 272 12.54 -6.33 19.62
CA LYS A 272 12.37 -7.69 20.15
C LYS A 272 13.07 -8.76 19.31
N ASN A 273 13.07 -8.63 17.99
CA ASN A 273 13.65 -9.62 17.09
C ASN A 273 15.16 -9.44 16.83
N TYR A 274 15.67 -8.21 16.84
CA TYR A 274 17.04 -7.93 16.44
C TYR A 274 17.96 -7.43 17.56
N SER A 275 17.45 -6.80 18.63
CA SER A 275 18.31 -6.38 19.76
C SER A 275 18.82 -7.56 20.59
N LYS A 276 18.08 -8.68 20.66
CA LYS A 276 18.54 -9.92 21.32
C LYS A 276 19.63 -10.68 20.56
N GLN A 277 19.84 -10.41 19.27
CA GLN A 277 20.96 -11.01 18.54
C GLN A 277 22.31 -10.35 18.86
N LYS A 278 22.33 -9.08 19.30
CA LYS A 278 23.56 -8.41 19.73
C LYS A 278 24.12 -8.92 21.06
N THR A 279 23.31 -9.56 21.90
CA THR A 279 23.71 -10.03 23.24
C THR A 279 24.20 -11.48 23.27
N LYS A 280 24.07 -12.22 22.17
CA LYS A 280 24.56 -13.62 22.02
C LYS A 280 25.77 -13.75 21.10
N GLY A 281 26.34 -12.62 20.67
CA GLY A 281 27.51 -12.54 19.79
C GLY A 281 28.71 -11.81 20.42
N ASN A 282 28.71 -11.65 21.75
CA ASN A 282 29.90 -11.29 22.53
C ASN A 282 30.26 -12.47 23.42
#